data_AF-A0A1T4LA98-F1
#
_entry.id   AF-A0A1T4LA98-F1
#
_cell.length_a   1.000
_cell.length_b   1.000
_cell.length_c   1.000
_cell.angle_alpha   90.00
_cell.angle_beta   90.00
_cell.angle_gamma   90.00
#
_symmetry.space_group_name_H-M   'P 1'
#
loop_
_entity.id
_entity.type
_entity.pdbx_description
1 polymer ?
#
loop_
_entity_poly.entity_id
_entity_poly.type
_entity_poly.pdbx_seq_one_letter_code
_entity_poly.pdbx_strand_id
1 'polypeptide(L)' 'MDINTYRGILTILVMVGFISLILWAYSKKQKKSFDEAANLPFADEDARSLGKSELEKKDHD' A
#
# COMPACT_ATOMS: atom_id res chain seq x y z
N MET A 1 7.98 41.29 12.89
CA MET A 1 6.98 40.26 13.23
C MET A 1 7.26 39.82 14.65
N ASP A 2 6.29 39.94 15.55
CA ASP A 2 6.45 39.72 16.98
C ASP A 2 6.48 38.25 17.37
N ILE A 3 6.94 37.96 18.58
CA ILE A 3 7.01 36.60 19.15
C ILE A 3 5.65 35.87 19.10
N ASN A 4 4.55 36.62 19.21
CA ASN A 4 3.20 36.08 19.13
C ASN A 4 2.85 35.62 17.70
N THR A 5 3.33 36.33 16.69
CA THR A 5 3.17 35.96 15.27
C THR A 5 3.96 34.69 14.96
N TYR A 6 5.20 34.57 15.47
CA TYR A 6 6.01 33.36 15.31
C TYR A 6 5.36 32.14 15.95
N ARG A 7 4.81 32.27 17.16
CA ARG A 7 4.09 31.19 17.82
C ARG A 7 2.85 30.75 17.03
N GLY A 8 2.07 31.69 16.52
CA GLY A 8 0.89 31.39 15.69
C GLY A 8 1.25 30.69 14.38
N ILE A 9 2.33 31.11 13.72
CA ILE A 9 2.84 30.47 12.50
C ILE A 9 3.31 29.05 12.79
N LEU A 10 4.01 28.83 13.91
CA LEU A 10 4.50 27.51 14.30
C LEU A 10 3.35 26.51 14.48
N THR A 11 2.26 26.89 15.16
CA THR A 11 1.10 26.01 15.35
C THR A 11 0.44 25.65 14.03
N ILE A 12 0.29 26.61 13.12
CA ILE A 12 -0.29 26.36 11.79
C ILE A 12 0.62 25.44 10.98
N LEU A 13 1.94 25.66 10.98
CA LEU A 13 2.90 24.80 10.28
C LEU A 13 2.86 23.36 10.80
N VAL A 14 2.79 23.16 12.11
CA VAL A 14 2.66 21.82 12.70
C VAL A 14 1.33 21.17 12.31
N MET A 15 0.22 21.92 12.34
CA MET A 15 -1.09 21.42 11.95
C MET A 15 -1.12 21.00 10.46
N VAL A 16 -0.58 21.84 9.57
CA VAL A 16 -0.48 21.54 8.14
C VAL A 16 0.45 20.36 7.88
N GLY A 17 1.59 20.28 8.58
CA GLY A 17 2.52 19.15 8.50
C GLY A 17 1.85 17.83 8.92
N PHE A 18 1.06 17.85 9.99
CA PHE A 18 0.32 16.68 10.46
C PHE A 18 -0.72 16.20 9.45
N ILE A 19 -1.53 17.13 8.89
CA ILE A 19 -2.50 16.80 7.84
C ILE A 19 -1.81 16.25 6.60
N SER A 20 -0.68 16.86 6.20
CA SER A 20 0.12 16.40 5.05
C SER A 20 0.63 14.97 5.25
N LEU A 21 1.08 14.63 6.46
CA LEU A 21 1.51 13.27 6.80
C LEU A 21 0.36 12.27 6.75
N ILE A 22 -0.83 12.63 7.26
CA ILE A 22 -2.01 11.76 7.21
C ILE A 22 -2.42 11.50 5.75
N LEU A 23 -2.49 12.54 4.94
CA LEU A 23 -2.85 12.41 3.52
C LEU A 23 -1.82 11.59 2.74
N TRP A 24 -0.53 11.73 3.06
CA TRP A 24 0.53 10.92 2.48
C TRP A 24 0.43 9.45 2.91
N ALA A 25 0.18 9.18 4.19
CA ALA A 25 -0.01 7.83 4.70
C ALA A 25 -1.25 7.13 4.10
N TYR A 26 -2.33 7.90 3.85
CA TYR A 26 -3.52 7.41 3.15
C TYR A 26 -3.33 7.33 1.62
N SER A 27 -2.30 7.97 1.07
CA SER A 27 -2.02 7.92 -0.35
C SER A 27 -1.69 6.47 -0.74
N LYS A 28 -2.53 5.93 -1.61
CA LYS A 28 -2.64 4.56 -2.15
C LYS A 28 -1.33 3.85 -2.54
N LYS A 29 -0.18 4.53 -2.48
CA LYS A 29 1.16 4.02 -2.77
C LYS A 29 1.58 2.90 -1.81
N GLN A 30 1.10 2.88 -0.56
CA GLN A 30 1.39 1.78 0.37
C GLN A 30 0.45 0.57 0.21
N LYS A 31 -0.81 0.78 -0.26
CA LYS A 31 -1.73 -0.34 -0.51
C LYS A 31 -1.20 -1.28 -1.58
N LYS A 32 -0.56 -0.76 -2.64
CA LYS A 32 -0.06 -1.59 -3.74
C LYS A 32 1.03 -2.58 -3.31
N SER A 33 1.90 -2.19 -2.37
CA SER A 33 2.95 -3.08 -1.85
C SER A 33 2.43 -4.12 -0.85
N PHE A 34 1.34 -3.81 -0.16
CA PHE A 34 0.68 -4.75 0.76
C PHE A 34 -0.25 -5.72 0.05
N ASP A 35 -0.91 -5.31 -1.04
CA ASP A 35 -1.76 -6.18 -1.85
C ASP A 35 -0.92 -7.29 -2.52
N GLU A 36 0.26 -6.92 -3.02
CA GLU A 36 1.23 -7.87 -3.59
C GLU A 36 1.82 -8.80 -2.52
N ALA A 37 2.17 -8.28 -1.34
CA ALA A 37 2.67 -9.07 -0.21
C ALA A 37 1.61 -9.96 0.45
N ALA A 38 0.34 -9.54 0.46
CA ALA A 38 -0.79 -10.33 0.96
C ALA A 38 -1.19 -11.43 -0.03
N ASN A 39 -0.94 -11.21 -1.33
CA ASN A 39 -1.10 -12.24 -2.33
C ASN A 39 0.08 -13.22 -2.37
N LEU A 40 1.22 -13.00 -1.69
CA LEU A 40 2.33 -13.99 -1.68
C LEU A 40 1.91 -15.41 -1.23
N PRO A 41 1.15 -15.62 -0.12
CA PRO A 41 0.71 -16.97 0.27
C PRO A 41 -0.34 -17.58 -0.69
N PHE A 42 -0.97 -16.78 -1.55
CA PHE A 42 -1.99 -17.21 -2.51
C PHE A 42 -1.48 -17.23 -3.98
N ALA A 43 -0.39 -16.55 -4.28
CA ALA A 43 0.27 -16.52 -5.59
C ALA A 43 0.83 -17.92 -5.95
N ASP A 44 1.21 -18.69 -4.92
CA ASP A 44 1.54 -20.11 -5.05
C ASP A 44 0.31 -20.99 -5.37
N GLU A 45 -0.92 -20.52 -5.17
CA GLU A 45 -2.14 -21.24 -5.58
C GLU A 45 -2.53 -20.96 -7.04
N ASP A 46 -2.39 -19.73 -7.53
CA ASP A 46 -2.63 -19.39 -8.94
C ASP A 46 -1.66 -20.14 -9.87
N ALA A 47 -0.38 -20.25 -9.50
CA ALA A 47 0.60 -21.04 -10.23
C ALA A 47 0.28 -22.56 -10.23
N ARG A 48 -0.28 -23.08 -9.12
CA ARG A 48 -0.67 -24.49 -9.00
C ARG A 48 -1.95 -24.82 -9.77
N SER A 49 -2.89 -23.88 -9.88
CA SER A 49 -4.10 -24.00 -10.69
C SER A 49 -3.78 -24.17 -12.18
N LEU A 50 -2.87 -23.35 -12.72
CA LEU A 50 -2.43 -23.41 -14.11
C LEU A 50 -1.70 -24.73 -14.42
N GLY A 51 -0.76 -25.15 -13.56
CA GLY A 51 -0.01 -26.40 -13.76
C GLY A 51 -0.85 -27.68 -13.69
N LYS A 52 -1.93 -27.69 -12.89
CA LYS A 52 -2.81 -28.85 -12.76
C LYS A 52 -3.67 -29.09 -14.01
N SER A 53 -4.07 -28.02 -14.70
CA SER A 53 -4.85 -28.11 -15.94
C SER A 53 -4.06 -28.66 -17.14
N GLU A 54 -2.73 -28.48 -17.14
CA GLU A 54 -1.84 -29.00 -18.19
C GLU A 54 -1.45 -30.47 -17.95
N LEU A 55 -1.29 -30.86 -16.67
CA LEU A 55 -1.06 -32.26 -16.29
C LEU A 55 -2.30 -33.14 -16.53
N GLU A 56 -3.51 -32.65 -16.25
CA GLU A 56 -4.76 -33.41 -16.46
C GLU A 56 -5.09 -33.64 -17.94
N LYS A 57 -4.67 -32.73 -18.84
CA LYS A 57 -4.82 -32.93 -20.30
C LYS A 57 -3.87 -33.99 -20.86
N LYS A 58 -2.72 -34.22 -20.24
CA LYS A 58 -1.70 -35.15 -20.75
C LYS A 58 -1.94 -36.61 -20.35
N ASP A 59 -2.70 -36.83 -19.29
CA ASP A 59 -3.08 -38.18 -18.81
C ASP A 59 -4.31 -38.76 -19.55
N HIS A 60 -4.98 -37.98 -20.41
CA HIS A 60 -6.19 -38.40 -21.13
C HIS A 60 -6.00 -38.55 -22.67
N ASP A 61 -4.76 -38.53 -23.16
CA ASP A 61 -4.38 -38.90 -24.54
C ASP A 61 -3.53 -40.19 -24.54
#